data_AF-A0A3M4S8U2-F1
#
_entry.id   AF-A0A3M4S8U2-F1
#
_cell.length_a   1.000
_cell.length_b   1.000
_cell.length_c   1.000
_cell.angle_alpha   90.00
_cell.angle_beta   90.00
_cell.angle_gamma   90.00
#
_symmetry.space_group_name_H-M   'P 1'
#
loop_
_entity.id
_entity.type
_entity.pdbx_description
1 polymer ?
#
loop_
_entity_poly.entity_id
_entity_poly.type
_entity_poly.pdbx_seq_one_letter_code
_entity_poly.pdbx_strand_id
1 'polypeptide(L)' 'MFRPDLAKVPIVVLSSNDGCVIARSYYAKPYVKMGAPYFQIKDILRRHGIQAFSSNFLL' A
#
# COMPACT_ATOMS: atom_id res chain seq x y z
N MET A 1 7.09 2.57 14.37
CA MET A 1 5.91 2.25 15.19
C MET A 1 5.40 0.86 14.80
N PHE A 2 5.24 -0.05 15.77
CA PHE A 2 4.76 -1.42 15.50
C PHE A 2 3.22 -1.47 15.63
N ARG A 3 2.53 -1.99 14.60
CA ARG A 3 1.05 -2.04 14.50
C ARG A 3 0.58 -3.48 14.28
N PRO A 4 0.42 -4.30 15.33
CA PRO A 4 0.04 -5.71 15.21
C PRO A 4 -1.40 -5.90 14.72
N ASP A 5 -2.27 -4.91 14.90
CA ASP A 5 -3.64 -4.86 14.36
C ASP A 5 -3.69 -4.98 12.82
N LEU A 6 -2.60 -4.64 12.14
CA LEU A 6 -2.47 -4.68 10.70
C LEU A 6 -1.99 -6.03 10.14
N ALA A 7 -1.69 -7.01 11.00
CA ALA A 7 -1.06 -8.27 10.59
C ALA A 7 -1.87 -9.07 9.56
N LYS A 8 -3.20 -8.97 9.58
CA LYS A 8 -4.12 -9.66 8.66
C LYS A 8 -4.74 -8.75 7.60
N VAL A 9 -4.35 -7.48 7.58
CA VAL A 9 -4.91 -6.49 6.66
C VAL A 9 -4.07 -6.47 5.38
N PRO A 10 -4.68 -6.50 4.19
CA PRO A 10 -3.94 -6.29 2.95
C PRO A 10 -3.52 -4.82 2.86
N ILE A 11 -2.21 -4.59 2.80
CA ILE A 11 -1.60 -3.26 2.87
C ILE A 11 -0.62 -3.03 1.73
N VAL A 12 -0.54 -1.77 1.28
CA VAL A 12 0.53 -1.24 0.44
C VAL A 12 1.11 0.04 1.05
N VAL A 13 2.39 0.29 0.80
CA VAL A 13 3.09 1.52 1.19
C VAL A 13 3.49 2.26 -0.09
N LEU A 14 3.23 3.56 -0.13
CA LEU A 14 3.49 4.44 -1.25
C LEU A 14 4.73 5.30 -0.98
N SER A 15 5.53 5.57 -2.02
CA SER A 15 6.56 6.61 -2.00
C SER A 15 5.90 7.96 -1.76
N SER A 16 6.39 8.70 -0.78
CA SER A 16 5.94 10.06 -0.50
C SER A 16 6.27 11.04 -1.62
N ASN A 17 7.26 10.74 -2.47
CA ASN A 17 7.69 11.62 -3.57
C ASN A 17 6.80 11.45 -4.82
N ASP A 18 6.52 10.21 -5.20
CA ASP A 18 5.92 9.91 -6.52
C ASP A 18 4.58 9.16 -6.43
N GLY A 19 4.11 8.83 -5.23
CA GLY A 19 2.85 8.11 -5.02
C GLY A 19 2.83 6.67 -5.55
N CYS A 20 3.99 6.10 -5.88
CA CYS A 20 4.14 4.75 -6.38
C CYS A 20 4.30 3.73 -5.25
N VAL A 21 3.81 2.51 -5.45
CA VAL A 21 3.91 1.43 -4.44
C VAL A 21 5.36 0.99 -4.25
N ILE A 22 5.90 1.19 -3.04
CA ILE A 22 7.26 0.80 -2.66
C ILE A 22 7.31 -0.40 -1.70
N ALA A 23 6.19 -0.76 -1.09
CA ALA A 23 6.06 -2.01 -0.33
C ALA A 23 4.62 -2.53 -0.37
N ARG A 24 4.46 -3.84 -0.17
CA ARG A 24 3.16 -4.50 -0.15
C ARG A 24 3.18 -5.73 0.74
N SER A 25 2.08 -5.96 1.43
CA SER A 25 1.80 -7.19 2.19
C SER A 25 1.63 -8.40 1.26
N TYR A 26 1.73 -9.61 1.82
CA TYR A 26 1.50 -10.86 1.10
C TYR A 26 0.09 -10.89 0.46
N TYR A 27 -0.94 -10.49 1.21
CA TYR A 27 -2.33 -10.48 0.75
C TYR A 27 -2.61 -9.46 -0.37
N ALA A 28 -1.81 -8.38 -0.46
CA ALA A 28 -1.92 -7.40 -1.53
C ALA A 28 -1.16 -7.80 -2.82
N LYS A 29 -0.25 -8.76 -2.72
CA LYS A 29 0.65 -9.18 -3.82
C LYS A 29 -0.07 -9.61 -5.11
N PRO A 30 -1.21 -10.32 -5.08
CA PRO A 30 -1.94 -10.72 -6.29
C PRO A 30 -2.57 -9.55 -7.05
N TYR A 31 -2.90 -8.46 -6.34
CA TYR A 31 -3.71 -7.36 -6.88
C TYR A 31 -2.88 -6.14 -7.28
N VAL A 32 -1.74 -5.93 -6.63
CA VAL A 32 -0.95 -4.70 -6.76
C VAL A 32 0.50 -5.02 -7.05
N LYS A 33 1.05 -4.51 -8.15
CA LYS A 33 2.48 -4.66 -8.50
C LYS A 33 3.35 -3.64 -7.75
N MET A 34 4.63 -3.96 -7.56
CA MET A 34 5.63 -2.98 -7.12
C MET A 34 5.80 -1.89 -8.17
N GLY A 35 6.01 -0.65 -7.75
CA GLY A 35 6.17 0.51 -8.64
C GLY A 35 4.87 1.00 -9.28
N ALA A 36 3.73 0.35 -9.02
CA ALA A 36 2.45 0.79 -9.57
C ALA A 36 2.06 2.18 -9.02
N PRO A 37 1.70 3.15 -9.87
CA PRO A 37 1.24 4.45 -9.41
C PRO A 37 -0.13 4.36 -8.72
N TYR A 38 -0.28 4.97 -7.54
CA TYR A 38 -1.51 4.89 -6.76
C TYR A 38 -2.76 5.29 -7.54
N PHE A 39 -2.70 6.35 -8.35
CA PHE A 39 -3.85 6.85 -9.09
C PHE A 39 -4.42 5.84 -10.10
N GLN A 40 -3.60 4.90 -10.59
CA GLN A 40 -4.02 3.84 -11.52
C GLN A 40 -4.65 2.65 -10.79
N ILE A 41 -4.23 2.39 -9.55
CA ILE A 41 -4.64 1.21 -8.78
C ILE A 41 -5.66 1.52 -7.67
N LYS A 42 -6.00 2.79 -7.43
CA LYS A 42 -6.89 3.24 -6.34
C LYS A 42 -8.22 2.47 -6.30
N ASP A 43 -8.79 2.16 -7.47
CA ASP A 43 -10.06 1.44 -7.56
C ASP A 43 -9.92 -0.05 -7.24
N ILE A 44 -8.77 -0.65 -7.60
CA ILE A 44 -8.41 -2.02 -7.22
C ILE A 44 -8.23 -2.09 -5.70
N LEU A 45 -7.51 -1.13 -5.12
CA LEU A 45 -7.29 -1.06 -3.68
C LEU A 45 -8.62 -0.97 -2.92
N ARG A 46 -9.53 -0.08 -3.35
CA ARG A 46 -10.85 0.05 -2.75
C ARG A 46 -11.68 -1.22 -2.88
N ARG A 47 -11.71 -1.85 -4.06
CA ARG A 47 -12.50 -3.07 -4.31
C ARG A 47 -12.05 -4.25 -3.46
N HIS A 48 -10.76 -4.37 -3.20
CA HIS A 48 -10.18 -5.47 -2.44
C HIS A 48 -9.93 -5.13 -0.96
N GLY A 49 -10.37 -3.95 -0.49
CA GLY A 49 -10.16 -3.51 0.89
C GLY A 49 -8.69 -3.33 1.27
N ILE A 50 -7.83 -3.04 0.30
CA ILE A 50 -6.38 -2.88 0.50
C ILE A 50 -6.12 -1.47 1.01
N GLN A 51 -5.49 -1.36 2.16
CA GLN A 51 -5.15 -0.08 2.77
C GLN A 51 -3.82 0.45 2.23
N ALA A 52 -3.79 1.72 1.83
CA ALA A 52 -2.59 2.39 1.38
C ALA A 52 -2.06 3.33 2.47
N PHE A 53 -0.77 3.22 2.79
CA PHE A 53 -0.05 4.13 3.67
C PHE A 53 0.99 4.90 2.88
N SER A 54 1.16 6.19 3.14
CA SER A 54 2.30 6.94 2.62
C SER A 54 3.53 6.64 3.47
N SER A 55 4.70 6.50 2.85
CA SER A 55 5.99 6.39 3.52
C SER A 55 6.45 7.73 4.11
N ASN A 56 5.53 8.48 4.74
CA ASN A 56 5.88 9.75 5.33
C ASN A 56 6.54 9.47 6.68
N PHE A 57 7.87 9.39 6.69
CA PHE A 57 8.64 9.56 7.91
C PHE A 57 8.65 11.06 8.19
N LEU A 58 7.84 11.53 9.14
CA LEU A 58 8.16 12.79 9.83
C LEU A 58 9.54 12.57 10.47
N LEU A 59 10.58 13.16 9.89
CA LEU A 59 11.87 13.31 10.55
C LEU A 59 11.82 14.51 11.49
#